data_AF-A0A9W9HNN8-F1
#
_entry.id   AF-A0A9W9HNN8-F1
#
_cell.length_a   1.000
_cell.length_b   1.000
_cell.length_c   1.000
_cell.angle_alpha   90.00
_cell.angle_beta   90.00
_cell.angle_gamma   90.00
#
_symmetry.space_group_name_H-M   'P 1'
#
loop_
_entity.id
_entity.type
_entity.pdbx_description
1 polymer ?
#
loop_
_entity_poly.entity_id
_entity_poly.type
_entity_poly.pdbx_seq_one_letter_code
_entity_poly.pdbx_strand_id
1 'polypeptide(L)'
;MGQNTDPEHKLRGYKAATHNPRVSDQARAHAQEEIDKFSSSQSGEDLHASNVKRGLKGAMHNKRVSGEAQQSARERLEEMGEPTE
;
A
#
# COMPACT_ATOMS: atom_id res chain seq x y z
N MET A 1 11.46 -1.95 -20.77
CA MET A 1 11.63 -2.60 -19.45
C MET A 1 11.61 -1.51 -18.40
N GLY A 2 10.43 -1.18 -17.88
CA GLY A 2 10.24 -0.01 -17.02
C GLY A 2 10.69 -0.31 -15.60
N GLN A 3 11.73 0.38 -15.15
CA GLN A 3 12.10 0.50 -13.74
C GLN A 3 11.05 1.37 -13.02
N ASN A 4 9.80 0.91 -12.96
CA ASN A 4 8.81 1.45 -12.02
C ASN A 4 9.08 0.78 -10.67
N THR A 5 10.25 1.05 -10.11
CA THR A 5 10.58 0.58 -8.77
C THR A 5 9.91 1.53 -7.80
N ASP A 6 8.58 1.39 -7.72
CA ASP A 6 7.76 2.07 -6.74
C ASP A 6 8.38 1.78 -5.38
N PRO A 7 8.69 2.80 -4.58
CA PRO A 7 9.41 2.56 -3.35
C PRO A 7 8.61 1.67 -2.36
N GLU A 8 7.28 1.61 -2.53
CA GLU A 8 6.41 0.65 -1.86
C GLU A 8 6.70 -0.82 -2.27
N HIS A 9 7.05 -1.09 -3.53
CA HIS A 9 7.45 -2.42 -3.98
C HIS A 9 8.80 -2.85 -3.37
N LYS A 10 9.77 -1.93 -3.23
CA LYS A 10 11.03 -2.23 -2.52
C LYS A 10 10.77 -2.61 -1.08
N LEU A 11 9.91 -1.88 -0.39
CA LEU A 11 9.53 -2.19 0.99
C LEU A 11 8.90 -3.57 1.13
N ARG A 12 8.02 -3.96 0.21
CA ARG A 12 7.44 -5.31 0.21
C ARG A 12 8.54 -6.37 0.07
N GLY A 13 9.55 -6.11 -0.77
CA GLY A 13 10.74 -6.95 -0.89
C GLY A 13 11.56 -7.03 0.40
N TYR A 14 11.82 -5.90 1.05
CA TYR A 14 12.52 -5.87 2.34
C TYR A 14 11.74 -6.61 3.44
N LYS A 15 10.42 -6.43 3.51
CA LYS A 15 9.54 -7.18 4.44
C LYS A 15 9.59 -8.68 4.20
N ALA A 16 9.67 -9.11 2.94
CA ALA A 16 9.85 -10.51 2.62
C ALA A 16 11.25 -11.02 3.04
N ALA A 17 12.29 -10.20 2.85
CA ALA A 17 13.66 -10.54 3.23
C ALA A 17 13.81 -10.74 4.75
N THR A 18 13.14 -9.94 5.59
CA THR A 18 13.20 -10.08 7.05
C THR A 18 12.63 -11.41 7.56
N HIS A 19 11.65 -11.99 6.85
CA HIS A 19 11.01 -13.25 7.21
C HIS A 19 11.61 -14.48 6.51
N ASN A 20 12.50 -14.29 5.54
CA ASN A 20 13.05 -15.38 4.75
C ASN A 20 14.22 -16.05 5.50
N PRO A 21 14.11 -17.34 5.87
CA PRO A 21 15.17 -18.04 6.61
C PRO A 21 16.44 -18.27 5.78
N ARG A 22 16.39 -18.07 4.46
CA ARG A 22 17.57 -18.16 3.57
C ARG A 22 18.40 -16.88 3.53
N VAL A 23 17.97 -15.81 4.20
CA VAL A 23 18.64 -14.51 4.21
C VAL A 23 19.51 -14.40 5.47
N SER A 24 20.72 -13.87 5.31
CA SER A 24 21.66 -13.66 6.42
C SER A 24 21.12 -12.66 7.45
N ASP A 25 21.58 -12.76 8.70
CA ASP A 25 21.18 -11.82 9.77
C ASP A 25 21.51 -10.36 9.41
N GLN A 26 22.68 -10.12 8.80
CA GLN A 26 23.09 -8.78 8.35
C GLN A 26 22.14 -8.21 7.28
N ALA A 27 21.72 -9.04 6.32
CA ALA A 27 20.80 -8.60 5.28
C ALA A 27 19.38 -8.36 5.84
N ARG A 28 18.94 -9.13 6.84
CA ARG A 28 17.68 -8.88 7.56
C ARG A 28 17.71 -7.58 8.35
N ALA A 29 18.81 -7.29 9.04
CA ALA A 29 18.99 -6.03 9.77
C ALA A 29 18.92 -4.83 8.81
N HIS A 30 19.65 -4.87 7.69
CA HIS A 30 19.58 -3.81 6.68
C HIS A 30 18.16 -3.66 6.09
N ALA A 31 17.46 -4.77 5.81
CA ALA A 31 16.09 -4.72 5.34
C ALA A 31 15.14 -4.06 6.36
N GLN A 32 15.34 -4.30 7.65
CA GLN A 32 14.57 -3.67 8.72
C GLN A 32 14.84 -2.15 8.79
N GLU A 33 16.10 -1.73 8.73
CA GLU A 33 16.44 -0.30 8.73
C GLU A 33 15.80 0.46 7.55
N GLU A 34 15.80 -0.13 6.35
CA GLU A 34 15.16 0.47 5.18
C GLU A 34 13.63 0.55 5.34
N ILE A 35 13.01 -0.43 6.01
CA ILE A 35 11.59 -0.38 6.35
C ILE A 35 11.30 0.76 7.32
N ASP A 36 12.12 0.92 8.37
CA ASP A 36 11.91 1.94 9.39
C ASP A 36 12.16 3.35 8.83
N LYS A 37 13.21 3.55 8.02
CA LYS A 37 13.45 4.82 7.31
C LYS A 37 12.26 5.22 6.45
N PHE A 38 11.70 4.27 5.72
CA PHE A 38 10.57 4.56 4.85
C PHE A 38 9.28 4.83 5.63
N SER A 39 9.03 4.06 6.70
CA SER A 39 7.91 4.27 7.61
C SER A 39 8.03 5.58 8.40
N SER A 40 9.24 6.08 8.62
CA SER A 40 9.46 7.38 9.25
C SER A 40 9.34 8.53 8.23
N SER A 41 9.56 8.26 6.95
CA SER A 41 9.49 9.25 5.87
C SER A 41 8.09 9.38 5.25
N GLN A 42 7.25 8.35 5.37
CA GLN A 42 5.82 8.43 5.11
C GLN A 42 5.10 8.28 6.45
N SER A 43 4.46 9.35 6.93
CA SER A 43 3.57 9.27 8.09
C SER A 43 2.62 8.09 7.88
N GLY A 44 2.52 7.17 8.85
CA GLY A 44 1.72 5.94 8.72
C GLY A 44 0.25 6.22 8.33
N GLU A 45 -0.23 7.43 8.59
CA GLU A 45 -1.54 7.94 8.19
C GLU A 45 -1.70 8.08 6.66
N ASP A 46 -0.67 8.56 5.95
CA ASP A 46 -0.70 8.72 4.47
C ASP A 46 -0.73 7.36 3.78
N LEU A 47 0.03 6.40 4.30
CA LEU A 47 0.03 5.01 3.83
C LEU A 47 -1.32 4.33 4.09
N HIS A 48 -1.92 4.58 5.25
CA HIS A 48 -3.25 4.06 5.56
C HIS A 48 -4.28 4.62 4.58
N ALA A 49 -4.31 5.95 4.40
CA ALA A 49 -5.24 6.61 3.49
C ALA A 49 -5.08 6.10 2.04
N SER A 50 -3.84 5.98 1.54
CA SER A 50 -3.56 5.46 0.19
C SER A 50 -4.07 4.01 0.00
N ASN A 51 -3.84 3.13 0.98
CA ASN A 51 -4.34 1.76 0.92
C ASN A 51 -5.87 1.68 0.97
N VAL A 52 -6.50 2.50 1.81
CA VAL A 52 -7.97 2.60 1.88
C VAL A 52 -8.53 3.08 0.54
N LYS A 53 -7.98 4.16 -0.03
CA LYS A 53 -8.37 4.67 -1.35
C LYS A 53 -8.30 3.58 -2.43
N ARG A 54 -7.19 2.84 -2.48
CA ARG A 54 -7.02 1.73 -3.42
C ARG A 54 -8.07 0.62 -3.22
N GLY A 55 -8.38 0.27 -1.97
CA GLY A 55 -9.40 -0.71 -1.63
C GLY A 55 -10.80 -0.29 -2.08
N LEU A 56 -11.19 0.97 -1.81
CA LEU A 56 -12.47 1.53 -2.21
C LEU A 56 -12.61 1.59 -3.74
N LYS A 57 -11.56 1.99 -4.45
CA LYS A 57 -11.54 2.00 -5.93
C LYS A 57 -11.74 0.59 -6.50
N GLY A 58 -11.11 -0.42 -5.86
CA GLY A 58 -11.34 -1.83 -6.21
C GLY A 58 -12.77 -2.27 -5.96
N ALA A 59 -13.39 -1.84 -4.86
CA ALA A 59 -14.78 -2.16 -4.53
C ALA A 59 -15.75 -1.57 -5.57
N MET A 60 -15.53 -0.33 -6.04
CA MET A 60 -16.35 0.32 -7.07
C MET A 60 -16.41 -0.46 -8.39
N HIS A 61 -15.30 -1.06 -8.83
CA HIS A 61 -15.25 -1.82 -10.10
C HIS A 61 -15.62 -3.31 -9.95
N ASN A 62 -15.77 -3.79 -8.72
CA ASN A 62 -16.04 -5.20 -8.47
C ASN A 62 -17.53 -5.51 -8.63
N LYS A 63 -17.88 -6.25 -9.69
CA LYS A 63 -19.25 -6.72 -9.98
C LYS A 63 -19.87 -7.61 -8.89
N ARG A 64 -19.07 -8.13 -7.95
CA ARG A 64 -19.53 -8.93 -6.80
C ARG A 64 -19.96 -8.07 -5.61
N VAL A 65 -19.65 -6.78 -5.63
CA VAL A 65 -20.06 -5.80 -4.61
C VAL A 65 -21.44 -5.26 -4.99
N SER A 66 -22.32 -5.02 -4.01
CA SER A 66 -23.65 -4.45 -4.25
C SER A 66 -23.55 -3.00 -4.74
N GLY A 67 -24.57 -2.54 -5.48
CA GLY A 67 -24.61 -1.16 -5.97
C GLY A 67 -24.53 -0.13 -4.83
N GLU A 68 -25.22 -0.38 -3.71
CA GLU A 68 -25.15 0.46 -2.51
C GLU A 68 -23.73 0.54 -1.93
N ALA A 69 -23.02 -0.59 -1.86
CA ALA A 69 -21.66 -0.62 -1.35
C ALA A 69 -20.65 0.04 -2.32
N GLN A 70 -20.89 -0.03 -3.64
CA GLN A 70 -20.11 0.72 -4.64
C GLN A 70 -20.32 2.23 -4.49
N GLN A 71 -21.56 2.67 -4.27
CA GLN A 71 -21.88 4.08 -4.06
C GLN A 71 -21.25 4.60 -2.76
N SER A 72 -21.36 3.86 -1.66
CA SER A 72 -20.68 4.22 -0.40
C SER A 72 -19.15 4.28 -0.55
N ALA A 73 -18.56 3.39 -1.36
CA ALA A 73 -17.13 3.44 -1.65
C ALA A 73 -16.73 4.70 -2.45
N ARG A 74 -17.62 5.17 -3.33
CA ARG A 74 -17.44 6.41 -4.10
C ARG A 74 -17.48 7.65 -3.21
N GLU A 75 -18.50 7.77 -2.36
CA GLU A 75 -18.65 8.88 -1.41
C GLU A 75 -17.43 8.99 -0.49
N ARG A 76 -16.93 7.85 -0.01
CA ARG A 76 -15.78 7.81 0.90
C ARG A 76 -14.47 8.16 0.20
N LEU A 77 -14.34 7.91 -1.11
CA LEU A 77 -13.21 8.40 -1.91
C LEU A 77 -13.26 9.92 -2.11
N GLU A 78 -14.45 10.45 -2.38
CA GLU A 78 -14.67 11.90 -2.51
C GLU A 78 -14.39 12.64 -1.19
N GLU A 79 -14.80 12.08 -0.06
CA GLU A 79 -14.48 12.61 1.29
C GLU A 79 -12.96 12.68 1.52
N MET A 80 -12.20 11.72 0.97
CA MET A 80 -10.74 11.69 1.03
C MET A 80 -10.05 12.54 -0.07
N GLY A 81 -10.82 13.34 -0.80
CA GLY A 81 -10.32 14.24 -1.84
C GLY A 81 -9.84 13.54 -3.11
N GLU A 82 -10.24 12.29 -3.35
CA GLU A 82 -9.98 11.60 -4.62
C GLU A 82 -11.16 11.80 -5.58
N PRO A 83 -10.94 12.43 -6.75
CA PRO A 83 -11.99 12.52 -7.77
C PRO A 83 -12.26 11.13 -8.36
N THR A 84 -13.54 10.75 -8.37
CA THR A 84 -14.01 9.50 -8.96
C THR A 84 -14.50 9.71 -10.39
N GLU A 85 -13.64 10.17 -11.30
CA GLU A 85 -13.95 10.26 -12.74
C GLU A 85 -13.94 8.89 -13.43
#